data_AF-A0A1R1BDZ0-F1
#
_entry.id   AF-A0A1R1BDZ0-F1
#
_cell.length_a   1.000
_cell.length_b   1.000
_cell.length_c   1.000
_cell.angle_alpha   90.00
_cell.angle_beta   90.00
_cell.angle_gamma   90.00
#
_symmetry.space_group_name_H-M   'P 1'
#
loop_
_entity.id
_entity.type
_entity.pdbx_description
1 polymer ?
#
loop_
_entity_poly.entity_id
_entity_poly.type
_entity_poly.pdbx_seq_one_letter_code
_entity_poly.pdbx_strand_id
1 'polypeptide(L)'
;MLVATHMAAASAMYVLSSVKNTSGIQKTVALPVILALSLCSHFALDAVPHFELQMLSNVLIGSLIILFLLYIAWRDKDVFVLVSAFLGALPDVMWVLKISPRFDEMHSFLHSTVTHAPPYSIILELLALASIVFIIYKAPRKT
;
A
#
# COMPACT_ATOMS: atom_id res chain seq x y z
N MET A 1 2.04 9.18 5.21
CA MET A 1 1.25 8.13 5.91
C MET A 1 2.19 6.96 6.15
N LEU A 2 1.88 6.02 7.05
CA LEU A 2 2.71 4.83 7.26
C LEU A 2 2.90 4.10 5.93
N VAL A 3 4.15 3.83 5.57
CA VAL A 3 4.53 2.97 4.42
C VAL A 3 3.78 1.62 4.49
N ALA A 4 3.61 1.11 5.71
CA ALA A 4 2.83 -0.08 6.02
C ALA A 4 1.37 0.00 5.51
N THR A 5 0.71 1.14 5.70
CA THR A 5 -0.67 1.39 5.23
C THR A 5 -0.72 1.41 3.71
N HIS A 6 0.24 2.06 3.04
CA HIS A 6 0.30 2.08 1.57
C HIS A 6 0.50 0.68 0.99
N MET A 7 1.43 -0.11 1.52
CA MET A 7 1.65 -1.50 1.09
C MET A 7 0.39 -2.35 1.27
N ALA A 8 -0.21 -2.29 2.46
CA ALA A 8 -1.39 -3.08 2.78
C ALA A 8 -2.59 -2.69 1.91
N ALA A 9 -2.86 -1.38 1.74
CA ALA A 9 -3.96 -0.90 0.91
C ALA A 9 -3.80 -1.31 -0.56
N ALA A 10 -2.60 -1.15 -1.12
CA ALA A 10 -2.30 -1.54 -2.48
C ALA A 10 -2.47 -3.06 -2.68
N SER A 11 -1.98 -3.89 -1.75
CA SER A 11 -2.25 -5.34 -1.77
C SER A 11 -3.74 -5.66 -1.65
N ALA A 12 -4.48 -4.95 -0.81
CA ALA A 12 -5.92 -5.16 -0.66
C ALA A 12 -6.68 -4.85 -1.94
N MET A 13 -6.29 -3.81 -2.70
CA MET A 13 -6.88 -3.52 -4.01
C MET A 13 -6.78 -4.72 -4.95
N TYR A 14 -5.61 -5.36 -5.01
CA TYR A 14 -5.43 -6.57 -5.80
C TYR A 14 -6.25 -7.74 -5.26
N VAL A 15 -6.15 -8.00 -3.95
CA VAL A 15 -6.76 -9.15 -3.30
C VAL A 15 -8.29 -9.12 -3.36
N LEU A 16 -8.90 -7.93 -3.31
CA LEU A 16 -10.34 -7.74 -3.40
C LEU A 16 -10.84 -7.61 -4.85
N SER A 17 -9.95 -7.37 -5.81
CA SER A 17 -10.34 -7.30 -7.21
C SER A 17 -10.80 -8.65 -7.75
N SER A 18 -11.75 -8.64 -8.67
CA SER A 18 -12.16 -9.84 -9.41
C SER A 18 -10.99 -10.47 -10.18
N VAL A 19 -9.99 -9.66 -10.56
CA VAL A 19 -8.78 -10.07 -11.30
C VAL A 19 -7.98 -11.15 -10.58
N LYS A 20 -8.01 -11.21 -9.24
CA LYS A 20 -7.38 -12.29 -8.46
C LYS A 20 -7.85 -13.67 -8.93
N ASN A 21 -9.17 -13.81 -9.11
CA ASN A 21 -9.83 -15.07 -9.43
C ASN A 21 -9.95 -15.33 -10.93
N THR A 22 -9.62 -14.36 -11.77
CA THR A 22 -9.63 -14.51 -13.23
C THR A 22 -8.39 -15.27 -13.74
N SER A 23 -8.47 -15.78 -14.98
CA SER A 23 -7.38 -16.43 -15.71
C SER A 23 -7.41 -16.06 -17.20
N GLY A 24 -6.32 -16.36 -17.92
CA GLY A 24 -6.24 -16.14 -19.38
C GLY A 24 -6.22 -14.66 -19.77
N ILE A 25 -6.74 -14.35 -20.96
CA ILE A 25 -6.69 -13.02 -21.59
C ILE A 25 -7.33 -11.95 -20.70
N GLN A 26 -8.44 -12.27 -20.02
CA GLN A 26 -9.11 -11.33 -19.12
C GLN A 26 -8.19 -10.87 -17.98
N LYS A 27 -7.38 -11.78 -17.39
CA LYS A 27 -6.40 -11.41 -16.36
C LYS A 27 -5.31 -10.53 -16.95
N THR A 28 -4.78 -10.87 -18.13
CA THR A 28 -3.71 -10.11 -18.77
C THR A 28 -4.13 -8.67 -19.09
N VAL A 29 -5.38 -8.46 -19.50
CA VAL A 29 -5.90 -7.12 -19.81
C VAL A 29 -6.23 -6.32 -18.54
N ALA A 30 -6.81 -6.95 -17.51
CA ALA A 30 -7.26 -6.24 -16.31
C ALA A 30 -6.14 -6.02 -15.27
N LEU A 31 -5.12 -6.87 -15.24
CA LEU A 31 -4.05 -6.79 -14.26
C LEU A 31 -3.26 -5.47 -14.31
N PRO A 32 -2.84 -4.94 -15.47
CA PRO A 32 -2.17 -3.63 -15.55
C PRO A 32 -3.00 -2.50 -14.93
N VAL A 33 -4.32 -2.54 -15.10
CA VAL A 33 -5.23 -1.53 -14.52
C VAL A 33 -5.21 -1.62 -13.00
N ILE A 34 -5.30 -2.83 -12.44
CA ILE A 34 -5.25 -3.01 -10.98
C ILE A 34 -3.88 -2.63 -10.41
N LEU A 35 -2.79 -2.90 -11.11
CA LEU A 35 -1.45 -2.48 -10.70
C LEU A 35 -1.28 -0.96 -10.75
N ALA A 36 -1.78 -0.30 -11.79
CA ALA A 36 -1.80 1.16 -11.87
C ALA A 36 -2.62 1.77 -10.73
N LEU A 37 -3.79 1.20 -10.42
CA LEU A 37 -4.59 1.61 -9.28
C LEU A 37 -3.89 1.37 -7.94
N SER A 38 -3.13 0.27 -7.81
CA SER A 38 -2.31 -0.03 -6.63
C SER A 38 -1.27 1.07 -6.40
N LEU A 39 -0.60 1.54 -7.46
CA LEU A 39 0.32 2.69 -7.39
C LEU A 39 -0.42 3.99 -7.05
N CYS A 40 -1.53 4.29 -7.71
CA CYS A 40 -2.31 5.50 -7.47
C CYS A 40 -2.90 5.57 -6.05
N SER A 41 -3.14 4.42 -5.42
CA SER A 41 -3.63 4.35 -4.04
C SER A 41 -2.70 5.03 -3.05
N HIS A 42 -1.39 5.07 -3.34
CA HIS A 42 -0.41 5.78 -2.53
C HIS A 42 -0.76 7.27 -2.40
N PHE A 43 -0.89 7.97 -3.53
CA PHE A 43 -1.19 9.39 -3.55
C PHE A 43 -2.58 9.72 -3.00
N ALA A 44 -3.55 8.82 -3.20
CA ALA A 44 -4.88 8.97 -2.63
C ALA A 44 -4.86 8.90 -1.10
N LEU A 45 -4.00 8.03 -0.54
CA LEU A 45 -3.80 7.91 0.90
C LEU A 45 -3.04 9.12 1.45
N ASP A 46 -1.98 9.58 0.78
CA ASP A 46 -1.22 10.76 1.24
C ASP A 46 -2.05 12.04 1.34
N ALA A 47 -3.10 12.16 0.53
CA ALA A 47 -4.04 13.28 0.62
C ALA A 47 -4.90 13.27 1.90
N VAL A 48 -4.95 12.16 2.64
CA VAL A 48 -5.70 12.04 3.91
C VAL A 48 -4.85 12.57 5.06
N PRO A 49 -5.37 13.43 5.96
CA PRO A 49 -4.58 13.89 7.08
C PRO A 49 -4.08 12.80 8.04
N HIS A 50 -2.76 12.68 8.19
CA HIS A 50 -2.10 11.66 9.01
C HIS A 50 -0.88 12.22 9.76
N PHE A 51 -0.51 11.56 10.85
CA PHE A 51 0.65 11.91 11.65
C PHE A 51 1.88 11.15 11.14
N GLU A 52 2.93 11.88 10.77
CA GLU A 52 4.17 11.28 10.28
C GLU A 52 4.99 10.68 11.44
N LEU A 53 5.16 9.36 11.42
CA LEU A 53 6.03 8.66 12.36
C LEU A 53 7.50 8.89 12.02
N GLN A 54 8.34 8.79 13.05
CA GLN A 54 9.78 8.70 12.85
C GLN A 54 10.14 7.47 12.00
N MET A 55 11.19 7.61 11.19
CA MET A 55 11.66 6.59 10.25
C MET A 55 11.82 5.22 10.90
N LEU A 56 12.38 5.14 12.12
CA LEU A 56 12.56 3.87 12.83
C LEU A 56 11.24 3.14 13.07
N SER A 57 10.20 3.85 13.51
CA SER A 57 8.88 3.27 13.75
C SER A 57 8.22 2.84 12.44
N ASN A 58 8.37 3.62 11.37
CA ASN A 58 7.91 3.27 10.03
C ASN A 58 8.57 1.97 9.53
N VAL A 59 9.89 1.82 9.71
CA VAL A 59 10.63 0.61 9.33
C VAL A 59 10.17 -0.61 10.14
N LEU A 60 9.96 -0.47 11.44
CA LEU A 60 9.52 -1.58 12.29
C LEU A 60 8.12 -2.08 11.89
N ILE A 61 7.14 -1.18 11.77
CA ILE A 61 5.77 -1.54 11.37
C ILE A 61 5.75 -2.04 9.93
N GLY A 62 6.49 -1.38 9.03
CA GLY A 62 6.63 -1.79 7.63
C GLY A 62 7.19 -3.20 7.49
N SER A 63 8.21 -3.57 8.26
CA SER A 63 8.79 -4.91 8.25
C SER A 63 7.79 -6.00 8.67
N LEU A 64 6.95 -5.72 9.68
CA LEU A 64 5.89 -6.65 10.08
C LEU A 64 4.86 -6.87 8.97
N ILE A 65 4.46 -5.80 8.27
CA ILE A 65 3.55 -5.90 7.12
C ILE A 65 4.20 -6.65 5.95
N ILE A 66 5.48 -6.42 5.67
CA ILE A 66 6.21 -7.17 4.64
C ILE A 66 6.19 -8.67 4.97
N LEU A 67 6.50 -9.06 6.21
CA LEU A 67 6.45 -10.47 6.63
C LEU A 67 5.05 -11.06 6.51
N PHE A 68 4.02 -10.31 6.91
CA PHE A 68 2.62 -10.73 6.74
C PHE A 68 2.27 -10.94 5.26
N LEU A 69 2.61 -10.00 4.38
CA LEU A 69 2.28 -10.09 2.95
C LEU A 69 3.09 -11.20 2.26
N LEU A 70 4.33 -11.44 2.67
CA LEU A 70 5.13 -12.60 2.25
C LEU A 70 4.44 -13.91 2.64
N TYR A 71 3.95 -14.00 3.87
CA TYR A 71 3.16 -15.16 4.32
C TYR A 71 1.90 -15.34 3.48
N ILE A 72 1.15 -14.27 3.20
CA ILE A 72 -0.06 -14.33 2.35
C ILE A 72 0.28 -14.79 0.93
N ALA A 73 1.30 -14.21 0.31
CA ALA A 73 1.73 -14.55 -1.05
C ALA A 73 2.22 -16.01 -1.14
N TRP A 74 2.93 -16.48 -0.13
CA TRP A 74 3.36 -17.88 -0.03
C TRP A 74 2.16 -18.83 0.16
N ARG A 75 1.26 -18.52 1.09
CA ARG A 75 0.07 -19.32 1.40
C ARG A 75 -0.88 -19.44 0.21
N ASP A 76 -1.14 -18.33 -0.48
CA ASP A 76 -2.07 -18.25 -1.61
C ASP A 76 -1.38 -18.59 -2.96
N LYS A 77 -0.06 -18.80 -2.96
CA LYS A 77 0.79 -18.96 -4.17
C LYS A 77 0.60 -17.85 -5.21
N ASP A 78 0.44 -16.62 -4.75
CA ASP A 78 0.16 -15.47 -5.59
C ASP A 78 1.14 -14.32 -5.34
N VAL A 79 2.13 -14.21 -6.23
CA VAL A 79 3.18 -13.18 -6.14
C VAL A 79 2.65 -11.76 -6.41
N PHE A 80 1.50 -11.62 -7.09
CA PHE A 80 0.97 -10.30 -7.44
C PHE A 80 0.51 -9.51 -6.21
N VAL A 81 0.23 -10.18 -5.09
CA VAL A 81 0.02 -9.53 -3.79
C VAL A 81 1.23 -8.68 -3.40
N LEU A 82 2.44 -9.21 -3.58
CA LEU A 82 3.70 -8.53 -3.28
C LEU A 82 4.03 -7.45 -4.31
N VAL A 83 3.73 -7.70 -5.59
CA VAL A 83 3.90 -6.69 -6.65
C VAL A 83 3.04 -5.46 -6.35
N SER A 84 1.77 -5.66 -6.01
CA SER A 84 0.90 -4.56 -5.59
C SER A 84 1.39 -3.88 -4.32
N ALA A 85 1.85 -4.64 -3.31
CA ALA A 85 2.44 -4.06 -2.09
C ALA A 85 3.61 -3.12 -2.42
N PHE A 86 4.52 -3.60 -3.26
CA PHE A 86 5.69 -2.85 -3.69
C PHE A 86 5.28 -1.57 -4.42
N LEU A 87 4.29 -1.64 -5.32
CA LEU A 87 3.77 -0.44 -5.99
C LEU A 87 3.16 0.57 -5.01
N GLY A 88 2.54 0.11 -3.93
CA GLY A 88 2.05 0.99 -2.87
C GLY A 88 3.16 1.72 -2.14
N ALA A 89 4.31 1.08 -1.89
CA ALA A 89 5.47 1.70 -1.24
C ALA A 89 6.44 2.40 -2.21
N LEU A 90 6.29 2.16 -3.52
CA LEU A 90 7.24 2.63 -4.51
C LEU A 90 7.44 4.15 -4.47
N PRO A 91 6.39 5.00 -4.36
CA PRO A 91 6.58 6.44 -4.29
C PRO A 91 7.46 6.89 -3.11
N ASP A 92 7.27 6.33 -1.91
CA ASP A 92 8.13 6.61 -0.75
C ASP A 92 9.58 6.21 -1.01
N VAL A 93 9.81 5.04 -1.60
CA VAL A 93 11.15 4.57 -1.95
C VAL A 93 11.80 5.53 -2.95
N MET A 94 11.05 5.98 -3.96
CA MET A 94 11.55 6.94 -4.94
C MET A 94 11.89 8.29 -4.32
N TRP A 95 11.07 8.77 -3.37
CA TRP A 95 11.28 10.01 -2.62
C TRP A 95 12.51 9.92 -1.71
N VAL A 96 12.63 8.86 -0.92
CA VAL A 96 13.79 8.63 -0.03
C VAL A 96 15.10 8.51 -0.84
N LEU A 97 15.05 7.87 -2.00
CA LEU A 97 16.21 7.74 -2.90
C LEU A 97 16.47 9.00 -3.74
N LYS A 98 15.63 10.02 -3.67
CA LYS A 98 15.74 11.29 -4.42
C LYS A 98 15.91 11.07 -5.92
N ILE A 99 15.07 10.19 -6.49
CA ILE A 99 15.20 9.79 -7.91
C ILE A 99 14.98 10.98 -8.86
N SER A 100 14.16 11.96 -8.49
CA SER A 100 13.89 13.14 -9.31
C SER A 100 13.43 14.33 -8.47
N PRO A 101 14.02 15.53 -8.63
CA PRO A 101 13.58 16.73 -7.91
C PRO A 101 12.11 17.10 -8.17
N ARG A 102 11.62 16.90 -9.40
CA ARG A 102 10.21 17.16 -9.74
C ARG A 102 9.26 16.18 -9.06
N PHE A 103 9.71 14.94 -8.87
CA PHE A 103 8.93 13.95 -8.16
C PHE A 103 8.86 14.31 -6.67
N ASP A 104 9.98 14.73 -6.09
CA ASP A 104 10.05 15.15 -4.70
C ASP A 104 9.14 16.35 -4.43
N GLU A 105 9.10 17.34 -5.33
CA GLU A 105 8.17 18.48 -5.24
C GLU A 105 6.70 18.02 -5.30
N MET A 106 6.35 17.14 -6.25
CA MET A 106 4.98 16.63 -6.40
C MET A 106 4.53 15.80 -5.19
N HIS A 107 5.39 14.89 -4.72
CA HIS A 107 5.10 14.02 -3.57
C HIS A 107 5.01 14.84 -2.28
N SER A 108 5.97 15.74 -2.06
CA SER A 108 5.94 16.65 -0.90
C SER A 108 4.75 17.61 -0.93
N PHE A 109 4.26 18.02 -2.11
CA PHE A 109 3.06 18.85 -2.22
C PHE A 109 1.83 18.14 -1.62
N LEU A 110 1.67 16.85 -1.89
CA LEU A 110 0.58 16.04 -1.34
C LEU A 110 0.69 15.86 0.17
N HIS A 111 1.90 15.71 0.71
CA HIS A 111 2.12 15.74 2.16
C HIS A 111 1.93 17.14 2.77
N SER A 112 2.30 18.22 2.06
CA SER A 112 2.33 19.59 2.61
C SER A 112 0.97 20.28 2.62
N THR A 113 0.03 19.87 1.77
CA THR A 113 -1.35 20.37 1.78
C THR A 113 -2.14 19.86 2.98
N VAL A 114 -1.59 18.87 3.70
CA VAL A 114 -2.13 18.33 4.93
C VAL A 114 -1.57 19.09 6.13
N THR A 115 -2.40 19.95 6.71
CA THR A 115 -2.11 20.66 7.96
C THR A 115 -1.98 19.67 9.12
N HIS A 116 -0.84 19.71 9.82
CA HIS A 116 -0.52 19.08 11.11
C HIS A 116 -1.64 18.20 11.69
N ALA A 117 -1.72 16.95 11.23
CA ALA A 117 -2.67 16.02 11.81
C ALA A 117 -2.32 15.84 13.30
N PRO A 118 -3.32 15.87 14.19
CA PRO A 118 -3.07 15.74 15.62
C PRO A 118 -2.48 14.35 15.91
N PRO A 119 -1.63 14.19 16.94
CA PRO A 119 -0.93 12.93 17.19
C PRO A 119 -1.83 11.71 17.35
N TYR A 120 -3.09 11.89 17.79
CA TYR A 120 -4.06 10.80 17.91
C TYR A 120 -4.54 10.23 16.56
N SER A 121 -4.30 10.91 15.43
CA SER A 121 -4.63 10.40 14.09
C SER A 121 -3.90 9.09 13.78
N ILE A 122 -2.75 8.85 14.42
CA ILE A 122 -2.02 7.58 14.32
C ILE A 122 -2.86 6.39 14.76
N ILE A 123 -3.78 6.57 15.72
CA ILE A 123 -4.65 5.50 16.20
C ILE A 123 -5.63 5.10 15.09
N LEU A 124 -6.20 6.09 14.39
CA LEU A 124 -7.10 5.83 13.26
C LEU A 124 -6.35 5.12 12.13
N GLU A 125 -5.12 5.53 11.87
CA GLU A 125 -4.29 4.90 10.85
C GLU A 125 -3.93 3.45 11.19
N LEU A 126 -3.53 3.17 12.44
CA LEU A 126 -3.27 1.80 12.90
C LEU A 126 -4.52 0.92 12.86
N LEU A 127 -5.70 1.48 13.18
CA LEU A 127 -6.98 0.78 13.04
C LEU A 127 -7.32 0.50 11.57
N ALA A 128 -7.08 1.45 10.67
CA ALA A 128 -7.25 1.25 9.24
C ALA A 128 -6.31 0.16 8.72
N LEU A 129 -5.03 0.21 9.08
CA LEU A 129 -4.04 -0.81 8.74
C LEU A 129 -4.47 -2.19 9.26
N ALA A 130 -4.86 -2.31 10.52
CA ALA A 130 -5.34 -3.57 11.10
C ALA A 130 -6.58 -4.11 10.38
N SER A 131 -7.51 -3.22 10.00
CA SER A 131 -8.71 -3.59 9.25
C SER A 131 -8.36 -4.12 7.85
N ILE A 132 -7.43 -3.46 7.15
CA ILE A 132 -6.95 -3.89 5.83
C ILE A 132 -6.24 -5.25 5.93
N VAL A 133 -5.37 -5.42 6.92
CA VAL A 133 -4.69 -6.71 7.20
C VAL A 133 -5.71 -7.82 7.44
N PHE A 134 -6.73 -7.55 8.25
CA PHE A 134 -7.81 -8.50 8.50
C PHE A 134 -8.57 -8.87 7.22
N ILE A 135 -8.90 -7.88 6.39
CA ILE A 135 -9.59 -8.07 5.11
C ILE A 135 -8.74 -8.95 4.17
N ILE A 136 -7.45 -8.64 4.00
CA ILE A 136 -6.52 -9.44 3.18
C ILE A 136 -6.47 -10.89 3.69
N TYR A 137 -6.38 -11.07 5.01
CA TYR A 137 -6.32 -12.39 5.62
C TYR A 137 -7.59 -13.23 5.36
N LYS A 138 -8.76 -12.58 5.38
CA LYS A 138 -10.08 -13.20 5.18
C LYS A 138 -10.54 -13.27 3.73
N ALA A 139 -9.83 -12.63 2.81
CA ALA A 139 -10.24 -12.57 1.42
C ALA A 139 -10.43 -13.97 0.81
N PRO A 140 -11.39 -14.13 -0.12
CA PRO A 140 -11.64 -15.39 -0.78
C PRO A 140 -10.37 -15.96 -1.41
N ARG A 141 -10.23 -17.27 -1.28
CA ARG A 141 -9.09 -18.01 -1.81
C ARG A 141 -9.37 -18.38 -3.25
N LYS A 142 -8.33 -18.35 -4.08
CA LYS A 142 -8.41 -18.94 -5.42
C LYS A 142 -8.46 -20.45 -5.24
N THR A 143 -9.64 -21.04 -5.43
CA THR A 143 -9.87 -22.50 -5.45
C THR A 143 -9.40 -23.09 -6.77
#